data_AF-A0A7C1Z7C6-F1
#
_entry.id   AF-A0A7C1Z7C6-F1
#
_cell.length_a   1.000
_cell.length_b   1.000
_cell.length_c   1.000
_cell.angle_alpha   90.00
_cell.angle_beta   90.00
_cell.angle_gamma   90.00
#
_symmetry.space_group_name_H-M   'P 1'
#
loop_
_entity.id
_entity.type
_entity.pdbx_description
1 polymer ?
#
loop_
_entity_poly.entity_id
_entity_poly.type
_entity_poly.pdbx_seq_one_letter_code
_entity_poly.pdbx_strand_id
1 'polypeptide(L)'
;MKQSLKQQVNQYFRQVELSGPQLTELESLINTQTEKESQRRGSYGYKLVVSGMFFVVVVALFMMSQFPWDASKDMPQRIAEEVVKNHLKLKPLEVKAGTINEIRGYFSKLEFMPVESSMPSLNGMQLIGGRYCSLQGITAAQLRMKQGQNLQTLYQTQYLPDVFGYIPQLEKGESPLVVYARGIKVKIWVEKGLLFALT
;
A
#
# COMPACT_ATOMS: atom_id res chain seq x y z
N MET A 1 -29.84 -78.98 -50.14
CA MET A 1 -28.78 -78.38 -49.29
C MET A 1 -29.13 -76.91 -49.09
N LYS A 2 -29.29 -76.46 -47.85
CA LYS A 2 -29.68 -75.08 -47.51
C LYS A 2 -28.46 -74.15 -47.65
N GLN A 3 -28.61 -73.04 -48.37
CA GLN A 3 -27.56 -72.02 -48.51
C GLN A 3 -27.25 -71.39 -47.16
N SER A 4 -25.97 -71.09 -46.91
CA SER A 4 -25.55 -70.49 -45.65
C SER A 4 -25.98 -69.02 -45.56
N LEU A 5 -26.39 -68.57 -44.36
CA LEU A 5 -26.77 -67.18 -44.06
C LEU A 5 -25.72 -66.16 -44.54
N LYS A 6 -24.45 -66.55 -44.45
CA LYS A 6 -23.31 -65.74 -44.91
C LYS A 6 -23.31 -65.51 -46.43
N GLN A 7 -23.80 -66.47 -47.22
CA GLN A 7 -23.90 -66.32 -48.67
C GLN A 7 -25.07 -65.43 -49.08
N GLN A 8 -26.20 -65.48 -48.37
CA GLN A 8 -27.34 -64.58 -48.60
C GLN A 8 -27.01 -63.12 -48.28
N VAL A 9 -26.32 -62.87 -47.16
CA VAL A 9 -25.90 -61.51 -46.78
C VAL A 9 -24.93 -60.93 -47.80
N ASN A 10 -23.97 -61.73 -48.28
CA ASN A 10 -22.99 -61.27 -49.27
C ASN A 10 -23.62 -61.01 -50.65
N GLN A 11 -24.66 -61.76 -51.02
CA GLN A 11 -25.44 -61.46 -52.23
C GLN A 11 -26.28 -60.18 -52.10
N TYR A 12 -26.87 -59.92 -50.93
CA TYR A 12 -27.61 -58.69 -50.68
C TYR A 12 -26.71 -57.45 -50.82
N PHE A 13 -25.53 -57.46 -50.21
CA PHE A 13 -24.59 -56.34 -50.30
C PHE A 13 -24.00 -56.12 -51.71
N ARG A 14 -23.95 -57.16 -52.56
CA ARG A 14 -23.53 -57.01 -53.96
C ARG A 14 -24.62 -56.45 -54.88
N GLN A 15 -25.89 -56.45 -54.46
CA GLN A 15 -27.01 -55.88 -55.21
C GLN A 15 -27.36 -54.45 -54.78
N VAL A 16 -26.81 -53.96 -53.67
CA VAL A 16 -26.98 -52.57 -53.25
C VAL A 16 -25.91 -51.72 -53.96
N GLU A 17 -26.12 -51.49 -55.26
CA GLU A 17 -25.54 -50.35 -55.94
C GLU A 17 -26.46 -49.16 -55.70
N LEU A 18 -25.93 -48.12 -55.05
CA LEU A 18 -26.64 -46.87 -54.83
C LEU A 18 -27.01 -46.27 -56.18
N SER A 19 -28.30 -46.32 -56.51
CA SER A 19 -28.81 -45.74 -57.75
C SER A 19 -28.42 -44.26 -57.79
N GLY A 20 -27.84 -43.81 -58.91
CA GLY A 20 -27.45 -42.41 -59.15
C GLY A 20 -28.36 -41.34 -58.52
N PRO A 21 -29.71 -41.44 -58.63
CA PRO A 21 -30.62 -40.48 -57.99
C PRO A 21 -30.56 -40.42 -56.45
N GLN A 22 -30.29 -41.53 -55.75
CA GLN A 22 -30.17 -41.55 -54.27
C GLN A 22 -28.88 -40.87 -53.79
N LEU A 23 -27.83 -40.96 -54.60
CA LEU A 23 -26.56 -40.27 -54.35
C LEU A 23 -26.73 -38.75 -54.51
N THR A 24 -27.48 -38.33 -55.53
CA THR A 24 -27.83 -36.92 -55.75
C THR A 24 -28.74 -36.36 -54.64
N GLU A 25 -29.68 -37.16 -54.13
CA GLU A 25 -30.51 -36.79 -52.99
C GLU A 25 -29.67 -36.62 -51.71
N LEU A 26 -28.75 -37.55 -51.44
CA LEU A 26 -27.83 -37.45 -50.29
C LEU A 26 -26.92 -36.21 -50.41
N GLU A 27 -26.39 -35.94 -51.60
CA GLU A 27 -25.54 -34.78 -51.88
C GLU A 27 -26.31 -33.47 -51.70
N SER A 28 -27.59 -33.44 -52.09
CA SER A 28 -28.47 -32.29 -51.85
C SER A 28 -28.74 -32.04 -50.36
N LEU A 29 -28.89 -33.10 -49.56
CA LEU A 29 -29.09 -32.98 -48.11
C LEU A 29 -27.82 -32.53 -47.38
N ILE A 30 -26.65 -33.00 -47.82
CA ILE A 30 -25.34 -32.59 -47.28
C ILE A 30 -25.04 -31.12 -47.62
N ASN A 31 -25.28 -30.69 -48.86
CA ASN A 31 -25.08 -29.29 -49.25
C ASN A 31 -26.06 -28.33 -48.56
N THR A 32 -27.31 -28.75 -48.35
CA THR A 32 -28.34 -27.93 -47.68
C THR A 32 -28.03 -27.72 -46.18
N GLN A 33 -27.34 -28.65 -45.53
CA GLN A 33 -26.88 -28.47 -44.14
C GLN A 33 -25.65 -27.56 -44.03
N THR A 34 -24.77 -27.58 -45.03
CA THR A 34 -23.52 -26.81 -45.03
C THR A 34 -23.76 -25.30 -45.24
N GLU A 35 -24.79 -24.91 -45.98
CA GLU A 35 -25.17 -23.49 -46.15
C GLU A 35 -25.88 -22.89 -44.92
N LYS A 36 -26.62 -23.68 -44.14
CA LYS A 36 -27.41 -23.17 -42.99
C LYS A 36 -26.60 -22.92 -41.72
N GLU A 37 -25.40 -23.48 -41.57
CA GLU A 37 -24.54 -23.21 -40.41
C GLU A 37 -23.62 -21.99 -40.57
N SER A 38 -23.31 -21.54 -41.80
CA SER A 38 -22.36 -20.44 -42.01
C SER A 38 -22.98 -19.04 -41.80
N GLN A 39 -24.29 -18.87 -41.94
CA GLN A 39 -24.96 -17.56 -41.86
C GLN A 39 -25.49 -17.17 -40.46
N ARG A 40 -25.40 -18.04 -39.44
CA ARG A 40 -25.87 -17.75 -38.07
C ARG A 40 -24.76 -17.46 -37.05
N ARG A 41 -23.52 -17.25 -37.51
CA ARG A 41 -22.35 -17.05 -36.63
C ARG A 41 -21.77 -15.62 -36.68
N GLY A 42 -22.55 -14.63 -37.10
CA GLY A 42 -22.10 -13.26 -37.32
C GLY A 42 -22.94 -12.19 -36.61
N SER A 43 -23.06 -12.23 -35.27
CA SER A 43 -23.43 -11.03 -34.48
C SER A 43 -23.31 -11.24 -32.97
N TYR A 44 -23.45 -12.48 -32.48
CA TYR A 44 -23.44 -12.75 -31.04
C TYR A 44 -22.04 -12.83 -30.42
N GLY A 45 -21.01 -13.09 -31.23
CA GLY A 45 -19.61 -13.13 -30.76
C GLY A 45 -19.08 -11.76 -30.33
N TYR A 46 -19.39 -10.68 -31.07
CA TYR A 46 -18.89 -9.36 -30.73
C TYR A 46 -19.57 -8.79 -29.47
N LYS A 47 -20.86 -9.08 -29.27
CA LYS A 47 -21.61 -8.60 -28.09
C LYS A 47 -21.14 -9.27 -26.79
N LEU A 48 -20.72 -10.54 -26.84
CA LEU A 48 -20.13 -11.23 -25.69
C LEU A 48 -18.68 -10.76 -25.39
N VAL A 49 -17.89 -10.48 -26.42
CA VAL A 49 -16.50 -9.97 -26.24
C VAL A 49 -16.48 -8.53 -25.71
N VAL A 50 -17.38 -7.66 -26.18
CA VAL A 50 -17.47 -6.27 -25.69
C VAL A 50 -18.02 -6.21 -24.26
N SER A 51 -18.98 -7.07 -23.90
CA SER A 51 -19.49 -7.18 -22.53
C SER A 51 -18.42 -7.69 -21.54
N GLY A 52 -17.58 -8.66 -21.96
CA GLY A 52 -16.46 -9.15 -21.16
C GLY A 52 -15.39 -8.10 -20.90
N MET A 53 -15.02 -7.29 -21.90
CA MET A 53 -14.08 -6.17 -21.73
C MET A 53 -14.59 -5.12 -20.74
N PHE A 54 -15.88 -4.77 -20.79
CA PHE A 54 -16.44 -3.79 -19.87
C PHE A 54 -16.40 -4.28 -18.42
N PHE A 55 -16.69 -5.56 -18.17
CA PHE A 55 -16.63 -6.13 -16.83
C PHE A 55 -15.20 -6.16 -16.28
N VAL A 56 -14.21 -6.51 -17.12
CA VAL A 56 -12.78 -6.49 -16.71
C VAL A 56 -12.33 -5.06 -16.39
N VAL A 57 -12.74 -4.06 -17.17
CA VAL A 57 -12.40 -2.65 -16.91
C VAL A 57 -13.05 -2.15 -15.62
N VAL A 58 -14.33 -2.47 -15.38
CA VAL A 58 -15.03 -2.07 -14.15
C VAL A 58 -14.44 -2.75 -12.92
N VAL A 59 -14.11 -4.04 -13.01
CA VAL A 59 -13.45 -4.77 -11.91
C VAL A 59 -12.02 -4.25 -11.67
N ALA A 60 -11.27 -3.92 -12.73
CA ALA A 60 -9.94 -3.32 -12.60
C ALA A 60 -9.99 -1.92 -11.98
N LEU A 61 -10.95 -1.07 -12.40
CA LEU A 61 -11.17 0.25 -11.82
C LEU A 61 -11.63 0.15 -10.35
N PHE A 62 -12.49 -0.81 -10.03
CA PHE A 62 -12.93 -1.07 -8.66
C PHE A 62 -11.77 -1.58 -7.79
N MET A 63 -10.95 -2.52 -8.29
CA MET A 63 -9.74 -2.96 -7.59
C MET A 63 -8.73 -1.82 -7.42
N MET A 64 -8.56 -0.96 -8.43
CA MET A 64 -7.72 0.24 -8.34
C MET A 64 -8.27 1.24 -7.31
N SER A 65 -9.60 1.37 -7.18
CA SER A 65 -10.23 2.25 -6.19
C SER A 65 -10.16 1.71 -4.76
N GLN A 66 -10.07 0.38 -4.59
CA GLN A 66 -9.85 -0.24 -3.28
C GLN A 66 -8.37 -0.21 -2.86
N PHE A 67 -7.44 0.06 -3.78
CA PHE A 67 -6.03 0.24 -3.45
C PHE A 67 -5.82 1.68 -2.95
N PRO A 68 -5.46 1.89 -1.67
CA PRO A 68 -5.09 3.22 -1.21
C PRO A 68 -3.87 3.68 -2.00
N TRP A 69 -4.06 4.60 -2.95
CA TRP A 69 -3.00 5.35 -3.64
C TRP A 69 -2.23 6.29 -2.69
N ASP A 70 -2.36 6.15 -1.37
CA ASP A 70 -1.50 6.78 -0.37
C ASP A 70 -0.18 5.99 -0.19
N ALA A 71 0.42 5.56 -1.30
CA ALA A 71 1.70 4.84 -1.31
C ALA A 71 2.91 5.73 -0.95
N SER A 72 2.69 6.99 -0.58
CA SER A 72 3.73 7.85 -0.03
C SER A 72 3.15 8.93 0.87
N LYS A 73 2.74 8.57 2.09
CA LYS A 73 2.80 9.59 3.15
C LYS A 73 4.26 10.02 3.25
N ASP A 74 4.50 11.28 2.92
CA ASP A 74 5.81 11.91 3.01
C ASP A 74 6.44 11.59 4.38
N MET A 75 7.74 11.34 4.43
CA MET A 75 8.40 10.88 5.66
C MET A 75 8.13 11.80 6.88
N PRO A 76 8.07 13.13 6.74
CA PRO A 76 7.60 14.04 7.79
C PRO A 76 6.19 13.74 8.32
N GLN A 77 5.26 13.33 7.45
CA GLN A 77 3.91 12.96 7.86
C GLN A 77 3.93 11.68 8.71
N ARG A 78 4.75 10.70 8.36
CA ARG A 78 4.93 9.47 9.15
C ARG A 78 5.52 9.75 10.52
N ILE A 79 6.53 10.62 10.59
CA ILE A 79 7.11 11.11 11.84
C ILE A 79 6.03 11.79 12.69
N ALA A 80 5.27 12.73 12.12
CA ALA A 80 4.23 13.45 12.82
C ALA A 80 3.14 12.52 13.38
N GLU A 81 2.71 11.52 12.62
CA GLU A 81 1.73 10.53 13.05
C GLU A 81 2.21 9.70 14.25
N GLU A 82 3.47 9.26 14.24
CA GLU A 82 4.06 8.51 15.35
C GLU A 82 4.24 9.39 16.59
N VAL A 83 4.78 10.60 16.42
CA VAL A 83 4.99 11.60 17.47
C VAL A 83 3.68 11.93 18.18
N VAL A 84 2.62 12.21 17.41
CA VAL A 84 1.30 12.54 17.96
C VAL A 84 0.66 11.34 18.65
N LYS A 85 0.75 10.14 18.05
CA LYS A 85 0.25 8.90 18.68
C LYS A 85 0.93 8.67 20.03
N ASN A 86 2.24 8.85 20.11
CA ASN A 86 3.01 8.64 21.33
C ASN A 86 2.77 9.76 22.37
N HIS A 87 2.61 11.01 21.91
CA HIS A 87 2.25 12.15 22.76
C HIS A 87 0.90 11.93 23.44
N LEU A 88 -0.14 11.59 22.68
CA LEU A 88 -1.49 11.35 23.20
C LEU A 88 -1.57 10.17 24.17
N LYS A 89 -0.73 9.14 24.00
CA LYS A 89 -0.72 7.97 24.89
C LYS A 89 -0.22 8.29 26.29
N LEU A 90 0.55 9.37 26.47
CA LEU A 90 1.05 9.87 27.76
C LEU A 90 1.64 8.78 28.68
N LYS A 91 2.39 7.83 28.12
CA LYS A 91 3.09 6.79 28.89
C LYS A 91 3.91 7.41 30.04
N PRO A 92 4.05 6.73 31.20
CA PRO A 92 4.84 7.23 32.32
C PRO A 92 6.26 7.58 31.91
N LEU A 93 6.84 8.57 32.60
CA LEU A 93 8.25 8.91 32.47
C LEU A 93 9.10 7.81 33.10
N GLU A 94 10.24 7.51 32.49
CA GLU A 94 11.19 6.54 33.03
C GLU A 94 12.20 7.21 33.94
N VAL A 95 12.55 8.47 33.64
CA VAL A 95 13.33 9.35 34.50
C VAL A 95 12.60 10.67 34.70
N LYS A 96 12.53 11.12 35.95
CA LYS A 96 12.10 12.49 36.32
C LYS A 96 13.35 13.31 36.55
N ALA A 97 13.51 14.35 35.75
CA ALA A 97 14.71 15.18 35.75
C ALA A 97 14.33 16.59 35.28
N GLY A 98 14.93 17.59 35.92
CA GLY A 98 14.67 19.01 35.63
C GLY A 98 15.58 19.57 34.55
N THR A 99 16.67 18.87 34.24
CA THR A 99 17.73 19.36 33.35
C THR A 99 18.15 18.31 32.32
N ILE A 100 18.64 18.76 31.16
CA ILE A 100 19.12 17.83 30.12
C ILE A 100 20.32 17.01 30.61
N ASN A 101 21.13 17.57 31.50
CA ASN A 101 22.34 16.93 32.02
C ASN A 101 22.00 15.73 32.91
N GLU A 102 21.00 15.84 33.78
CA GLU A 102 20.46 14.71 34.54
C GLU A 102 19.93 13.62 33.62
N ILE A 103 19.26 14.02 32.54
CA ILE A 103 18.69 13.09 31.55
C ILE A 103 19.78 12.31 30.79
N ARG A 104 20.88 12.96 30.41
CA ARG A 104 22.00 12.30 29.71
C ARG A 104 22.58 11.14 30.50
N GLY A 105 22.69 11.26 31.83
CA GLY A 105 23.19 10.19 32.69
C GLY A 105 22.31 8.93 32.68
N TYR A 106 21.01 9.08 32.43
CA TYR A 106 20.08 7.96 32.33
C TYR A 106 20.11 7.26 30.97
N PHE A 107 20.35 8.03 29.90
CA PHE A 107 20.23 7.57 28.51
C PHE A 107 21.48 6.84 27.96
N SER A 108 21.96 5.83 28.67
CA SER A 108 23.17 5.08 28.29
C SER A 108 23.04 4.20 27.04
N LYS A 109 21.81 3.89 26.60
CA LYS A 109 21.57 3.04 25.41
C LYS A 109 21.43 3.84 24.11
N LEU A 110 21.45 5.17 24.17
CA LEU A 110 21.38 5.99 22.97
C LEU A 110 22.77 6.06 22.32
N GLU A 111 22.80 5.92 21.00
CA GLU A 111 24.02 6.15 20.19
C GLU A 111 24.33 7.65 20.00
N PHE A 112 23.55 8.51 20.65
CA PHE A 112 23.71 9.96 20.67
C PHE A 112 23.41 10.52 22.07
N MET A 113 23.88 11.73 22.34
CA MET A 113 23.55 12.43 23.58
C MET A 113 22.40 13.40 23.35
N PRO A 114 21.32 13.35 24.15
CA PRO A 114 20.26 14.37 24.07
C PRO A 114 20.82 15.77 24.28
N VAL A 115 20.36 16.75 23.52
CA VAL A 115 20.85 18.13 23.60
C VAL A 115 19.71 19.12 23.76
N GLU A 116 20.02 20.27 24.34
CA GLU A 116 19.12 21.41 24.29
C GLU A 116 19.06 21.97 22.86
N SER A 117 17.84 22.23 22.41
CA SER A 117 17.59 22.87 21.13
C SER A 117 17.56 24.38 21.30
N SER A 118 18.08 25.08 20.30
CA SER A 118 18.00 26.55 20.18
C SER A 118 16.64 27.04 19.66
N MET A 119 15.66 26.14 19.46
CA MET A 119 14.34 26.48 18.93
C MET A 119 13.57 27.46 19.85
N PRO A 120 13.14 28.63 19.34
CA PRO A 120 12.46 29.63 20.17
C PRO A 120 11.17 29.15 20.84
N SER A 121 10.46 28.17 20.26
CA SER A 121 9.23 27.63 20.88
C SER A 121 9.47 26.79 22.13
N LEU A 122 10.72 26.49 22.47
CA LEU A 122 11.08 25.84 23.72
C LEU A 122 11.47 26.85 24.82
N ASN A 123 11.54 28.14 24.51
CA ASN A 123 11.90 29.17 25.48
C ASN A 123 10.87 29.22 26.63
N GLY A 124 11.37 29.09 27.86
CA GLY A 124 10.52 29.07 29.07
C GLY A 124 9.77 27.76 29.31
N MET A 125 10.03 26.71 28.51
CA MET A 125 9.55 25.36 28.79
C MET A 125 10.44 24.68 29.82
N GLN A 126 9.84 24.08 30.85
CA GLN A 126 10.54 23.33 31.89
C GLN A 126 10.55 21.84 31.54
N LEU A 127 11.73 21.23 31.53
CA LEU A 127 11.88 19.80 31.40
C LEU A 127 11.40 19.11 32.68
N ILE A 128 10.52 18.11 32.54
CA ILE A 128 10.01 17.33 33.69
C ILE A 128 10.50 15.89 33.70
N GLY A 129 11.15 15.45 32.62
CA GLY A 129 11.77 14.14 32.52
C GLY A 129 11.75 13.57 31.11
N GLY A 130 12.10 12.30 30.99
CA GLY A 130 12.19 11.62 29.71
C GLY A 130 11.99 10.11 29.80
N ARG A 131 11.97 9.49 28.63
CA ARG A 131 11.93 8.03 28.46
C ARG A 131 12.49 7.59 27.12
N TYR A 132 12.88 6.32 27.03
CA TYR A 132 13.26 5.73 25.75
C TYR A 132 12.04 5.61 24.83
N CYS A 133 12.29 5.84 23.54
CA CYS A 133 11.31 5.71 22.49
C CYS A 133 12.00 5.20 21.22
N SER A 134 11.20 5.07 20.17
CA SER A 134 11.68 4.90 18.80
C SER A 134 11.00 5.95 17.93
N LEU A 135 11.68 6.37 16.88
CA LEU A 135 11.09 7.16 15.81
C LEU A 135 11.43 6.48 14.48
N GLN A 136 10.41 5.99 13.78
CA GLN A 136 10.55 5.21 12.54
C GLN A 136 11.52 4.02 12.68
N GLY A 137 11.55 3.38 13.85
CA GLY A 137 12.42 2.23 14.14
C GLY A 137 13.81 2.58 14.66
N ILE A 138 14.22 3.85 14.62
CA ILE A 138 15.49 4.31 15.19
C ILE A 138 15.30 4.66 16.67
N THR A 139 16.25 4.30 17.52
CA THR A 139 16.19 4.63 18.95
C THR A 139 16.13 6.14 19.15
N ALA A 140 15.23 6.59 20.03
CA ALA A 140 14.96 8.00 20.26
C ALA A 140 14.79 8.29 21.76
N ALA A 141 15.04 9.53 22.14
CA ALA A 141 14.66 10.07 23.43
C ALA A 141 13.31 10.79 23.30
N GLN A 142 12.38 10.50 24.20
CA GLN A 142 11.16 11.29 24.35
C GLN A 142 11.28 12.11 25.63
N LEU A 143 11.38 13.42 25.49
CA LEU A 143 11.45 14.39 26.58
C LEU A 143 10.09 15.04 26.77
N ARG A 144 9.67 15.21 28.02
CA ARG A 144 8.41 15.88 28.35
C ARG A 144 8.71 17.23 28.96
N MET A 145 8.09 18.25 28.39
CA MET A 145 8.31 19.65 28.73
C MET A 145 6.97 20.28 29.14
N LYS A 146 7.01 21.22 30.09
CA LYS A 146 5.81 21.89 30.61
C LYS A 146 6.01 23.40 30.72
N GLN A 147 4.99 24.17 30.36
CA GLN A 147 4.91 25.60 30.62
C GLN A 147 3.49 25.94 31.08
N GLY A 148 3.33 26.26 32.36
CA GLY A 148 2.00 26.43 32.95
C GLY A 148 1.17 25.15 32.85
N GLN A 149 0.03 25.20 32.17
CA GLN A 149 -0.80 24.01 31.88
C GLN A 149 -0.46 23.32 30.55
N ASN A 150 0.36 23.96 29.70
CA ASN A 150 0.72 23.41 28.40
C ASN A 150 1.76 22.31 28.56
N LEU A 151 1.47 21.14 27.98
CA LEU A 151 2.34 19.97 27.98
C LEU A 151 2.79 19.69 26.56
N GLN A 152 4.09 19.73 26.32
CA GLN A 152 4.66 19.36 25.03
C GLN A 152 5.59 18.17 25.18
N THR A 153 5.79 17.46 24.08
CA THR A 153 6.74 16.37 24.00
C THR A 153 7.73 16.64 22.89
N LEU A 154 9.01 16.64 23.27
CA LEU A 154 10.13 16.80 22.37
C LEU A 154 10.77 15.44 22.13
N TYR A 155 10.88 15.05 20.87
CA TYR A 155 11.58 13.83 20.46
C TYR A 155 12.93 14.21 19.89
N GLN A 156 13.94 13.39 20.19
CA GLN A 156 15.28 13.51 19.63
C GLN A 156 15.76 12.14 19.17
N THR A 157 16.33 12.08 17.98
CA THR A 157 17.01 10.89 17.46
C THR A 157 18.16 11.30 16.56
N GLN A 158 19.06 10.39 16.25
CA GLN A 158 20.12 10.65 15.27
C GLN A 158 19.50 10.94 13.91
N TYR A 159 19.97 11.99 13.23
CA TYR A 159 19.50 12.28 11.89
C TYR A 159 20.24 11.42 10.87
N LEU A 160 19.48 10.51 10.23
CA LEU A 160 19.94 9.65 9.15
C LEU A 160 19.22 10.04 7.85
N PRO A 161 19.85 10.77 6.92
CA PRO A 161 19.22 11.22 5.68
C PRO A 161 18.65 10.08 4.83
N ASP A 162 19.31 8.92 4.84
CA ASP A 162 18.86 7.72 4.10
C ASP A 162 17.54 7.16 4.63
N VAL A 163 17.23 7.40 5.91
CA VAL A 163 16.00 6.93 6.56
C VAL A 163 14.93 8.02 6.54
N PHE A 164 15.29 9.25 6.90
CA PHE A 164 14.33 10.34 7.12
C PHE A 164 14.10 11.23 5.90
N GLY A 165 14.90 11.06 4.84
CA GLY A 165 14.96 11.99 3.73
C GLY A 165 15.50 13.35 4.17
N TYR A 166 15.31 14.35 3.33
CA TYR A 166 15.73 15.72 3.63
C TYR A 166 14.81 16.35 4.68
N ILE A 167 15.39 16.80 5.80
CA ILE A 167 14.74 17.59 6.83
C ILE A 167 15.47 18.92 7.01
N PRO A 168 14.76 20.06 7.15
CA PRO A 168 15.39 21.37 7.27
C PRO A 168 16.36 21.49 8.45
N GLN A 169 17.50 22.13 8.22
CA GLN A 169 18.56 22.29 9.22
C GLN A 169 18.57 23.69 9.82
N LEU A 170 18.36 23.78 11.14
CA LEU A 170 18.29 25.06 11.84
C LEU A 170 19.62 25.84 11.79
N GLU A 171 20.74 25.14 11.80
CA GLU A 171 22.09 25.71 11.71
C GLU A 171 22.37 26.37 10.35
N LYS A 172 21.61 26.00 9.31
CA LYS A 172 21.67 26.61 7.98
C LYS A 172 20.74 27.81 7.83
N GLY A 173 20.05 28.21 8.90
CA GLY A 173 19.03 29.27 8.85
C GLY A 173 17.70 28.82 8.24
N GLU A 174 17.50 27.52 8.04
CA GLU A 174 16.25 27.00 7.49
C GLU A 174 15.16 26.94 8.56
N SER A 175 13.91 27.17 8.13
CA SER A 175 12.77 27.10 9.03
C SER A 175 12.34 25.64 9.27
N PRO A 176 11.87 25.30 10.49
CA PRO A 176 11.35 23.97 10.79
C PRO A 176 10.17 23.62 9.88
N LEU A 177 10.12 22.36 9.48
CA LEU A 177 8.96 21.84 8.79
C LEU A 177 7.79 21.75 9.76
N VAL A 178 6.62 22.19 9.32
CA VAL A 178 5.38 22.16 10.11
C VAL A 178 4.41 21.19 9.46
N VAL A 179 4.02 20.17 10.21
CA VAL A 179 3.12 19.11 9.76
C VAL A 179 1.98 18.98 10.77
N TYR A 180 0.78 18.61 10.32
CA TYR A 180 -0.35 18.36 11.21
C TYR A 180 -0.72 16.88 11.18
N ALA A 181 -0.85 16.28 12.37
CA ALA A 181 -1.35 14.93 12.52
C ALA A 181 -2.43 14.92 13.61
N ARG A 182 -3.62 14.41 13.27
CA ARG A 182 -4.79 14.34 14.18
C ARG A 182 -5.13 15.69 14.84
N GLY A 183 -4.99 16.78 14.10
CA GLY A 183 -5.23 18.14 14.59
C GLY A 183 -4.13 18.73 15.47
N ILE A 184 -3.05 18.00 15.74
CA ILE A 184 -1.90 18.49 16.51
C ILE A 184 -0.80 18.94 15.55
N LYS A 185 -0.28 20.14 15.79
CA LYS A 185 0.85 20.71 15.07
C LYS A 185 2.14 20.01 15.51
N VAL A 186 2.95 19.59 14.56
CA VAL A 186 4.27 19.01 14.81
C VAL A 186 5.30 19.83 14.06
N LYS A 187 6.31 20.34 14.76
CA LYS A 187 7.50 20.95 14.16
C LYS A 187 8.60 19.92 14.05
N ILE A 188 9.24 19.80 12.89
CA ILE A 188 10.31 18.85 12.63
C ILE A 188 11.51 19.60 12.05
N TRP A 189 12.69 19.40 12.61
CA TRP A 189 13.93 20.04 12.15
C TRP A 189 15.15 19.21 12.52
N VAL A 190 16.30 19.57 11.96
CA VAL A 190 17.60 19.02 12.31
C VAL A 190 18.46 20.10 12.93
N GLU A 191 19.16 19.73 14.00
CA GLU A 191 20.10 20.59 14.73
C GLU A 191 21.19 19.71 15.35
N LYS A 192 22.47 20.11 15.28
CA LYS A 192 23.60 19.37 15.88
C LYS A 192 23.64 17.88 15.50
N GLY A 193 23.24 17.55 14.26
CA GLY A 193 23.18 16.16 13.77
C GLY A 193 22.04 15.30 14.32
N LEU A 194 21.10 15.90 15.05
CA LEU A 194 19.91 15.21 15.59
C LEU A 194 18.65 15.70 14.89
N LEU A 195 17.72 14.79 14.66
CA LEU A 195 16.36 15.10 14.24
C LEU A 195 15.52 15.37 15.49
N PHE A 196 14.81 16.48 15.45
CA PHE A 196 13.87 16.91 16.48
C PHE A 196 12.46 16.85 15.95
N ALA A 197 11.52 16.46 16.82
CA ALA A 197 10.09 16.63 16.57
C ALA A 197 9.39 17.15 17.84
N LEU A 198 8.61 18.22 17.70
CA LEU A 198 7.93 18.90 18.81
C LEU A 198 6.44 19.04 18.52
N THR A 199 5.61 18.62 19.48
CA THR A 199 4.16 18.84 19.50
C THR A 199 3.79 20.20 20.11
#